data_AF-A0A7W1B435-F1
#
_entry.id   AF-A0A7W1B435-F1
#
_cell.length_a   1.000
_cell.length_b   1.000
_cell.length_c   1.000
_cell.angle_alpha   90.00
_cell.angle_beta   90.00
_cell.angle_gamma   90.00
#
_symmetry.space_group_name_H-M   'P 1'
#
loop_
_entity.id
_entity.type
_entity.pdbx_description
1 polymer ?
#
loop_
_entity_poly.entity_id
_entity_poly.type
_entity_poly.pdbx_seq_one_letter_code
_entity_poly.pdbx_strand_id
1 'polypeptide(L)' 'PNRQAVMYCPYCAEETLFPIEDGGWECRSCRRAFAVKFIGLVSTAHAAKPVAR' A
#
# COMPACT_ATOMS: atom_id res chain seq x y z
N PRO A 1 -5.96 14.55 8.87
CA PRO A 1 -4.82 13.70 8.43
C PRO A 1 -5.23 12.22 8.34
N ASN A 2 -5.75 11.82 7.19
CA ASN A 2 -6.26 10.47 6.97
C ASN A 2 -5.18 9.61 6.27
N ARG A 3 -4.19 9.14 7.03
CA ARG A 3 -3.19 8.17 6.55
C ARG A 3 -3.41 6.85 7.27
N GLN A 4 -3.41 5.74 6.53
CA GLN A 4 -3.47 4.42 7.16
C GLN A 4 -2.08 4.03 7.66
N ALA A 5 -2.05 3.36 8.81
CA ALA A 5 -0.83 2.81 9.36
C ALA A 5 -0.33 1.64 8.49
N VAL A 6 0.97 1.63 8.23
CA VAL A 6 1.69 0.54 7.57
C VAL A 6 2.93 0.25 8.39
N MET A 7 3.26 -1.04 8.54
CA MET A 7 4.42 -1.49 9.34
C MET A 7 5.66 -1.70 8.48
N TYR A 8 5.50 -2.09 7.20
CA TYR A 8 6.61 -2.45 6.32
C TYR A 8 6.54 -1.71 4.98
N CYS A 9 7.70 -1.31 4.45
CA CYS A 9 7.81 -0.73 3.12
C CYS A 9 7.44 -1.78 2.06
N PRO A 10 6.47 -1.51 1.15
CA PRO A 10 6.06 -2.47 0.12
C PRO A 10 7.15 -2.77 -0.91
N TYR A 11 8.25 -2.00 -0.90
CA TYR A 11 9.32 -2.13 -1.88
C TYR A 11 10.61 -2.78 -1.36
N CYS A 12 10.87 -2.76 -0.06
CA CYS A 12 12.11 -3.29 0.51
C CYS A 12 11.93 -4.04 1.84
N ALA A 13 10.69 -4.18 2.33
CA ALA A 13 10.35 -4.84 3.59
C ALA A 13 10.95 -4.21 4.87
N GLU A 14 11.62 -3.06 4.78
CA GLU A 14 12.12 -2.30 5.94
C GLU A 14 11.00 -1.55 6.68
N GLU A 15 11.20 -1.33 7.98
CA GLU A 15 10.23 -0.67 8.88
C GLU A 15 10.53 0.83 9.08
N THR A 16 11.55 1.36 8.39
CA THR A 16 11.99 2.76 8.52
C THR A 16 11.07 3.70 7.72
N LEU A 17 9.81 3.81 8.16
CA LEU A 17 8.72 4.56 7.53
C LEU A 17 8.42 5.87 8.27
N PHE A 18 8.31 6.97 7.54
CA PHE A 18 8.03 8.31 8.08
C PHE A 18 6.83 8.93 7.38
N PRO A 19 5.92 9.60 8.10
CA PRO A 19 4.79 10.27 7.47
C PRO A 19 5.26 11.47 6.64
N ILE A 20 4.62 11.67 5.49
CA ILE A 20 4.79 12.87 4.66
C ILE A 20 3.49 13.67 4.62
N GLU A 21 3.58 14.92 4.14
CA GLU A 21 2.40 15.74 3.86
C GLU A 21 1.49 15.06 2.82
N ASP A 22 0.21 15.44 2.77
CA ASP A 22 -0.83 14.85 1.90
C ASP A 22 -1.23 13.38 2.17
N GLY A 23 -0.74 12.76 3.25
CA GLY A 23 -1.27 11.48 3.73
C GLY A 23 -0.60 10.24 3.14
N GLY A 24 0.74 10.24 3.11
CA GLY A 24 1.56 9.10 2.69
C GLY A 24 2.69 8.76 3.66
N TRP A 25 3.62 7.94 3.17
CA TRP A 25 4.80 7.46 3.87
C TRP A 25 6.03 7.54 2.96
N GLU A 26 7.16 7.95 3.52
CA GLU A 26 8.48 7.78 2.94
C GLU A 26 9.23 6.67 3.66
N CYS A 27 9.82 5.73 2.92
CA CYS A 27 10.78 4.78 3.46
C CYS A 27 12.20 5.36 3.35
N ARG A 28 12.88 5.62 4.48
CA ARG A 28 14.24 6.18 4.45
C ARG A 28 15.32 5.17 4.06
N SER A 29 15.04 3.86 4.13
CA SER A 29 15.98 2.82 3.69
C SER A 29 16.12 2.76 2.17
N CYS A 30 15.00 2.84 1.44
CA CYS A 30 15.01 2.76 -0.04
C CYS A 30 14.64 4.08 -0.75
N ARG A 31 14.36 5.14 0.01
CA ARG A 31 14.02 6.50 -0.48
C ARG A 31 12.80 6.57 -1.40
N ARG A 32 11.82 5.69 -1.19
CA ARG A 32 10.55 5.67 -1.94
C ARG A 32 9.43 6.25 -1.08
N ALA A 33 8.64 7.13 -1.68
CA ALA A 33 7.40 7.64 -1.11
C ALA A 33 6.19 6.90 -1.70
N PHE A 34 5.18 6.63 -0.88
CA PHE A 34 3.95 5.93 -1.28
C PHE A 34 2.77 6.33 -0.39
N ALA A 35 1.55 6.10 -0.87
CA ALA A 35 0.32 6.28 -0.09
C ALA A 35 -0.54 5.03 -0.17
N VAL A 36 -1.30 4.77 0.89
CA VAL A 36 -2.26 3.67 0.97
C VAL A 36 -3.67 4.23 1.07
N LYS A 37 -4.59 3.64 0.31
CA LYS A 37 -5.98 4.10 0.22
C LYS A 37 -6.92 2.92 0.43
N PHE A 38 -7.89 3.05 1.33
CA PHE A 38 -9.03 2.15 1.37
C PHE A 38 -9.90 2.38 0.12
N ILE A 39 -10.08 1.33 -0.68
CA ILE A 39 -10.87 1.38 -1.91
C ILE A 39 -12.21 0.63 -1.80
N GLY A 40 -12.49 0.01 -0.65
CA GLY A 40 -13.70 -0.77 -0.40
C GLY A 40 -13.41 -2.23 -0.03
N LEU A 41 -14.47 -3.00 0.20
CA LEU A 41 -14.41 -4.45 0.41
C LEU A 41 -14.53 -5.18 -0.93
N VAL A 42 -13.75 -6.23 -1.13
CA VAL A 42 -13.87 -7.11 -2.31
C VAL A 42 -14.97 -8.14 -2.10
N SER A 43 -15.73 -8.47 -3.15
CA SER A 43 -16.67 -9.59 -3.12
C SER A 43 -15.93 -10.92 -3.20
N THR A 44 -16.43 -11.94 -2.48
CA THR A 44 -15.94 -13.33 -2.56
C THR A 44 -16.14 -13.95 -3.94
N ALA A 45 -17.06 -13.42 -4.74
CA ALA A 45 -17.26 -13.77 -6.14
C ALA A 45 -16.24 -13.11 -7.08
N HIS A 46 -14.94 -13.15 -6.74
CA HIS A 46 -13.90 -12.92 -7.74
C HIS A 46 -13.96 -14.08 -8.74
N ALA A 47 -14.83 -13.93 -9.75
CA ALA A 47 -14.86 -14.86 -10.88
C ALA A 47 -13.47 -14.81 -11.50
N ALA A 48 -12.71 -15.90 -11.35
CA ALA A 48 -11.56 -16.13 -12.20
C ALA A 48 -12.06 -15.92 -13.64
N LYS A 49 -11.53 -14.92 -14.35
CA LYS A 49 -11.70 -14.87 -15.79
C LYS A 49 -11.18 -16.22 -16.29
N PRO A 50 -12.01 -17.08 -16.92
CA PRO A 50 -11.47 -18.27 -17.53
C PRO A 50 -10.41 -17.81 -18.52
N VAL A 51 -9.17 -18.26 -18.33
CA VAL A 51 -8.14 -18.07 -19.34
C VAL A 51 -8.63 -18.88 -20.54
N ALA A 52 -8.98 -18.19 -21.63
CA ALA A 52 -9.24 -18.88 -22.89
C ALA A 52 -7.97 -19.64 -23.25
N ARG A 53 -8.11 -20.94 -23.53
CA ARG A 53 -7.02 -21.78 -24.06
C ARG A 53 -6.62 -21.29 -25.45
#